data_AF-A0A917LHE2-F1
#
_entry.id   AF-A0A917LHE2-F1
#
_cell.length_a   1.000
_cell.length_b   1.000
_cell.length_c   1.000
_cell.angle_alpha   90.00
_cell.angle_beta   90.00
_cell.angle_gamma   90.00
#
_symmetry.space_group_name_H-M   'P 1'
#
loop_
_entity.id
_entity.type
_entity.pdbx_description
1 polymer ?
#
loop_
_entity_poly.entity_id
_entity_poly.type
_entity_poly.pdbx_seq_one_letter_code
_entity_poly.pdbx_strand_id
1 'polypeptide(L)'
;MSNRKRKHGIFAVNSEVVMLSSSKGEEREGTHNSIALETVFKQMRIAGNRPRTIESYEYIFKQFVEVCGIVVVEDIDLDKLYHYLDVLQVTPATKLIRLKSIKAVLSKLYNNGWLKDRFWSNIQIKIDKEVKKGARESDIEKLLQLIDQTTFIGFRDAAAIKVMYI
;
A
#
# COMPACT_ATOMS: atom_id res chain seq x y z
N MET A 1 35.20 -62.81 15.47
CA MET A 1 36.46 -62.05 15.61
C MET A 1 36.47 -60.88 14.62
N SER A 2 36.75 -59.69 15.16
CA SER A 2 37.29 -58.47 14.53
C SER A 2 36.47 -57.64 13.53
N ASN A 3 35.88 -56.63 14.15
CA ASN A 3 35.42 -55.33 13.67
C ASN A 3 36.47 -54.59 12.80
N ARG A 4 36.08 -54.02 11.64
CA ARG A 4 36.91 -53.07 10.88
C ARG A 4 36.38 -51.64 11.05
N LYS A 5 37.19 -50.84 11.74
CA LYS A 5 37.07 -49.40 12.03
C LYS A 5 36.78 -48.55 10.78
N ARG A 6 35.87 -47.57 10.92
CA ARG A 6 35.98 -46.26 10.25
C ARG A 6 35.75 -45.14 11.26
N LYS A 7 36.46 -44.05 11.01
CA LYS A 7 37.02 -43.09 11.97
C LYS A 7 36.01 -42.02 12.41
N HIS A 8 36.22 -41.52 13.63
CA HIS A 8 35.58 -40.36 14.26
C HIS A 8 35.49 -39.14 13.33
N GLY A 9 34.30 -38.56 13.27
CA GLY A 9 34.07 -37.14 13.01
C GLY A 9 33.70 -36.47 14.34
N ILE A 10 34.51 -35.50 14.75
CA ILE A 10 34.44 -34.75 15.99
C ILE A 10 33.46 -33.59 15.78
N PHE A 11 32.31 -33.59 16.45
CA PHE A 11 31.58 -32.38 16.87
C PHE A 11 30.59 -32.80 17.97
N ALA A 12 31.03 -32.75 19.22
CA ALA A 12 30.13 -32.68 20.36
C ALA A 12 29.82 -31.20 20.58
N VAL A 13 28.65 -30.74 20.13
CA VAL A 13 28.12 -29.42 20.50
C VAL A 13 27.34 -29.60 21.79
N ASN A 14 27.86 -29.00 22.87
CA ASN A 14 27.19 -28.95 24.17
C ASN A 14 25.77 -28.40 24.02
N SER A 15 24.79 -29.19 24.44
CA SER A 15 23.39 -28.79 24.54
C SER A 15 23.16 -28.21 25.94
N GLU A 16 23.55 -26.95 26.14
CA GLU A 16 23.02 -26.18 27.26
C GLU A 16 21.62 -25.70 26.89
N VAL A 17 20.62 -26.47 27.34
CA VAL A 17 19.22 -26.08 27.27
C VAL A 17 18.99 -25.01 28.34
N VAL A 18 19.02 -23.75 27.93
CA VAL A 18 18.56 -22.64 28.77
C VAL A 18 17.03 -22.65 28.76
N MET A 19 16.44 -23.14 29.85
CA MET A 19 15.01 -23.06 30.12
C MET A 19 14.63 -21.61 30.44
N LEU A 20 14.11 -20.88 29.44
CA LEU A 20 13.40 -19.63 29.68
C LEU A 20 11.95 -19.95 30.06
N SER A 21 11.60 -19.61 31.29
CA SER A 21 10.25 -19.71 31.86
C SER A 21 9.25 -18.89 31.05
N SER A 22 8.35 -19.58 30.36
CA SER A 22 7.30 -18.99 29.54
C SER A 22 6.19 -18.41 30.43
N SER A 23 6.14 -17.09 30.57
CA SER A 23 4.88 -16.42 30.93
C SER A 23 3.98 -16.42 29.69
N LYS A 24 3.06 -17.39 29.64
CA LYS A 24 2.03 -17.52 28.60
C LYS A 24 1.09 -16.31 28.61
N GLY A 25 1.42 -15.29 27.83
CA GLY A 25 0.41 -14.61 27.02
C GLY A 25 0.24 -15.41 25.74
N GLU A 26 -0.97 -15.68 25.31
CA GLU A 26 -1.23 -16.31 24.00
C GLU A 26 -0.72 -15.35 22.90
N GLU A 27 0.52 -15.53 22.45
CA GLU A 27 1.00 -14.91 21.21
C GLU A 27 0.17 -15.50 20.08
N ARG A 28 -0.74 -14.71 19.51
CA ARG A 28 -1.39 -15.06 18.25
C ARG A 28 -0.30 -15.23 17.20
N GLU A 29 -0.17 -16.45 16.70
CA GLU A 29 0.79 -16.87 15.67
C GLU A 29 0.43 -16.26 14.30
N GLY A 30 0.46 -14.93 14.21
CA GLY A 30 0.07 -14.17 13.03
C GLY A 30 1.16 -13.23 12.56
N THR A 31 1.15 -12.89 11.28
CA THR A 31 2.17 -12.03 10.69
C THR A 31 1.92 -10.58 11.07
N HIS A 32 2.90 -9.92 11.70
CA HIS A 32 2.77 -8.51 12.04
C HIS A 32 2.68 -7.64 10.77
N ASN A 33 1.75 -6.68 10.75
CA ASN A 33 1.46 -5.86 9.58
C ASN A 33 2.69 -5.10 9.06
N SER A 34 3.56 -4.59 9.95
CA SER A 34 4.77 -3.87 9.54
C SER A 34 5.70 -4.73 8.67
N ILE A 35 5.92 -5.99 9.07
CA ILE A 35 6.79 -6.94 8.39
C ILE A 35 6.18 -7.35 7.03
N ALA A 36 4.87 -7.63 7.03
CA ALA A 36 4.14 -7.98 5.83
C ALA A 36 4.18 -6.85 4.79
N LEU A 37 3.95 -5.60 5.23
CA LEU A 37 3.95 -4.43 4.36
C LEU A 37 5.34 -4.13 3.78
N GLU A 38 6.40 -4.21 4.59
CA GLU A 38 7.75 -4.04 4.09
C GLU A 38 8.05 -5.06 2.98
N THR A 39 7.68 -6.31 3.20
CA THR A 39 7.84 -7.39 2.22
C THR A 39 7.06 -7.11 0.95
N VAL A 40 5.77 -6.74 1.05
CA VAL A 40 4.93 -6.42 -0.11
C VAL A 40 5.50 -5.25 -0.92
N PHE A 41 5.91 -4.16 -0.27
CA PHE A 41 6.43 -3.01 -0.99
C PHE A 41 7.81 -3.26 -1.58
N LYS A 42 8.64 -4.13 -0.97
CA LYS A 42 9.87 -4.62 -1.58
C LYS A 42 9.58 -5.47 -2.82
N GLN A 43 8.61 -6.39 -2.75
CA GLN A 43 8.16 -7.17 -3.91
C GLN A 43 7.64 -6.28 -5.04
N MET A 44 6.85 -5.25 -4.73
CA MET A 44 6.36 -4.29 -5.74
C MET A 44 7.50 -3.51 -6.40
N ARG A 45 8.53 -3.10 -5.65
CA ARG A 45 9.72 -2.45 -6.22
C ARG A 45 10.45 -3.37 -7.19
N ILE A 46 10.68 -4.63 -6.80
CA ILE A 46 11.34 -5.64 -7.65
C ILE A 46 10.51 -5.95 -8.90
N ALA A 47 9.19 -5.96 -8.79
CA ALA A 47 8.28 -6.16 -9.92
C ALA A 47 8.20 -4.97 -10.90
N GLY A 48 8.90 -3.86 -10.62
CA GLY A 48 8.96 -2.70 -11.50
C GLY A 48 7.78 -1.73 -11.36
N ASN A 49 7.04 -1.77 -10.25
CA ASN A 49 5.99 -0.78 -10.00
C ASN A 49 6.60 0.63 -9.85
N ARG A 50 5.91 1.64 -10.41
CA ARG A 50 6.35 3.05 -10.31
C ARG A 50 6.45 3.48 -8.84
N PRO A 51 7.52 4.18 -8.41
CA PRO A 51 7.70 4.62 -7.01
C PRO A 51 6.48 5.38 -6.47
N ARG A 52 5.96 6.33 -7.26
CA ARG A 52 4.76 7.12 -6.91
C ARG A 52 3.52 6.26 -6.61
N THR A 53 3.37 5.13 -7.30
CA THR A 53 2.27 4.19 -7.07
C THR A 53 2.46 3.47 -5.74
N ILE A 54 3.69 3.02 -5.45
CA ILE A 54 4.03 2.33 -4.20
C ILE A 54 3.81 3.24 -3.00
N GLU A 55 4.30 4.49 -3.07
CA GLU A 55 4.07 5.51 -2.03
C GLU A 55 2.58 5.75 -1.77
N SER A 56 1.78 5.79 -2.84
CA SER A 56 0.33 5.98 -2.71
C SER A 56 -0.32 4.79 -2.03
N TYR A 57 0.06 3.56 -2.37
CA TYR A 57 -0.45 2.35 -1.74
C TYR A 57 -0.03 2.27 -0.28
N GLU A 58 1.23 2.56 0.03
CA GLU A 58 1.78 2.58 1.38
C GLU A 58 1.06 3.58 2.26
N TYR A 59 0.93 4.84 1.82
CA TYR A 59 0.21 5.87 2.57
C TYR A 59 -1.24 5.47 2.85
N ILE A 60 -1.96 4.98 1.83
CA ILE A 60 -3.36 4.60 1.98
C ILE A 60 -3.55 3.41 2.91
N PHE A 61 -2.68 2.40 2.80
CA PHE A 61 -2.80 1.17 3.57
C PHE A 61 -2.36 1.37 5.03
N LYS A 62 -1.32 2.18 5.29
CA LYS A 62 -0.95 2.56 6.66
C LYS A 62 -2.10 3.24 7.38
N GLN A 63 -2.79 4.17 6.72
CA GLN A 63 -3.97 4.83 7.29
C GLN A 63 -5.12 3.83 7.56
N PHE A 64 -5.31 2.83 6.70
CA PHE A 64 -6.28 1.76 6.95
C PHE A 64 -5.93 0.95 8.20
N VAL A 65 -4.66 0.55 8.33
CA VAL A 65 -4.14 -0.18 9.49
C VAL A 65 -4.26 0.63 10.78
N GLU A 66 -3.91 1.92 10.73
CA GLU A 66 -3.97 2.85 11.87
C GLU A 66 -5.41 3.08 12.33
N VAL A 67 -6.33 3.41 11.41
CA VAL A 67 -7.74 3.70 11.74
C VAL A 67 -8.44 2.48 12.32
N CYS A 68 -8.13 1.28 11.81
CA CYS A 68 -8.77 0.04 12.27
C CYS A 68 -8.00 -0.68 13.39
N GLY A 69 -6.90 -0.11 13.88
CA GLY A 69 -6.09 -0.69 14.97
C GLY A 69 -5.54 -2.08 14.64
N ILE A 70 -5.13 -2.31 13.38
CA ILE A 70 -4.75 -3.65 12.92
C ILE A 70 -3.28 -3.93 13.26
N VAL A 71 -3.02 -4.90 14.12
CA VAL A 71 -1.63 -5.28 14.48
C VAL A 71 -1.14 -6.44 13.59
N VAL A 72 -2.03 -7.39 13.34
CA VAL A 72 -1.74 -8.67 12.67
C VAL A 72 -2.51 -8.76 11.34
N VAL A 73 -1.91 -9.33 10.30
CA VAL A 73 -2.52 -9.39 8.94
C VAL A 73 -3.81 -10.21 8.94
N GLU A 74 -3.83 -11.28 9.72
CA GLU A 74 -4.95 -12.21 9.86
C GLU A 74 -6.17 -11.55 10.51
N ASP A 75 -6.00 -10.43 11.20
CA ASP A 75 -7.11 -9.63 11.74
C ASP A 75 -7.78 -8.79 10.65
N ILE A 76 -7.25 -8.70 9.43
CA ILE A 76 -7.89 -7.92 8.36
C ILE A 76 -9.11 -8.70 7.83
N ASP A 77 -10.30 -8.11 8.00
CA ASP A 77 -11.58 -8.69 7.58
C ASP A 77 -12.44 -7.67 6.80
N LEU A 78 -13.62 -8.14 6.40
CA LEU A 78 -14.61 -7.35 5.67
C LEU A 78 -15.13 -6.18 6.51
N ASP A 79 -15.34 -6.39 7.80
CA ASP A 79 -15.93 -5.41 8.71
C ASP A 79 -15.01 -4.21 8.91
N LYS A 80 -13.71 -4.44 9.12
CA LYS A 80 -12.69 -3.37 9.19
C LYS A 80 -12.61 -2.58 7.90
N LEU A 81 -12.71 -3.25 6.74
CA LEU A 81 -12.69 -2.56 5.46
C LEU A 81 -13.91 -1.65 5.28
N TYR A 82 -15.11 -2.11 5.64
CA TYR A 82 -16.30 -1.25 5.62
C TYR A 82 -16.22 -0.13 6.65
N HIS A 83 -15.75 -0.42 7.87
CA HIS A 83 -15.55 0.57 8.91
C HIS A 83 -14.62 1.71 8.44
N TYR A 84 -13.47 1.38 7.86
CA TYR A 84 -12.56 2.38 7.32
C TYR A 84 -13.22 3.23 6.23
N LEU A 85 -13.93 2.59 5.30
CA LEU A 85 -14.61 3.31 4.22
C LEU A 85 -15.74 4.21 4.73
N ASP A 86 -16.39 3.85 5.83
CA ASP A 86 -17.45 4.64 6.47
C ASP A 86 -16.88 5.88 7.17
N VAL A 87 -15.85 5.69 8.01
CA VAL A 87 -15.21 6.77 8.78
C VAL A 87 -14.56 7.84 7.88
N LEU A 88 -14.12 7.48 6.67
CA LEU A 88 -13.55 8.43 5.72
C LEU A 88 -14.56 9.52 5.31
N GLN A 89 -14.35 10.76 5.77
CA GLN A 89 -15.10 11.96 5.36
C GLN A 89 -14.57 12.54 4.04
N VAL A 90 -14.69 11.77 2.96
CA VAL A 90 -14.20 12.14 1.62
C VAL A 90 -15.22 11.79 0.54
N THR A 91 -15.06 12.35 -0.66
CA THR A 91 -15.94 12.07 -1.81
C THR A 91 -15.96 10.57 -2.15
N PRO A 92 -17.07 10.06 -2.73
CA PRO A 92 -17.13 8.66 -3.19
C PRO A 92 -15.98 8.31 -4.12
N ALA A 93 -15.55 9.24 -4.99
CA ALA A 93 -14.40 9.09 -5.89
C ALA A 93 -13.12 8.80 -5.12
N THR A 94 -12.86 9.55 -4.05
CA THR A 94 -11.72 9.30 -3.17
C THR A 94 -11.87 7.97 -2.45
N LYS A 95 -13.05 7.59 -1.93
CA LYS A 95 -13.28 6.27 -1.30
C LYS A 95 -12.96 5.13 -2.27
N LEU A 96 -13.34 5.23 -3.55
CA LEU A 96 -13.01 4.23 -4.56
C LEU A 96 -11.51 4.15 -4.84
N ILE A 97 -10.80 5.28 -4.88
CA ILE A 97 -9.33 5.29 -5.02
C ILE A 97 -8.68 4.61 -3.82
N ARG A 98 -9.15 4.90 -2.59
CA ARG A 98 -8.67 4.26 -1.36
C ARG A 98 -8.90 2.75 -1.40
N LEU A 99 -10.12 2.32 -1.76
CA LEU A 99 -10.46 0.90 -1.91
C LEU A 99 -9.56 0.21 -2.95
N LYS A 100 -9.35 0.80 -4.14
CA LYS A 100 -8.48 0.22 -5.17
C LYS A 100 -7.06 -0.02 -4.67
N SER A 101 -6.49 0.95 -3.95
CA SER A 101 -5.15 0.83 -3.36
C SER A 101 -5.10 -0.26 -2.29
N ILE A 102 -6.12 -0.33 -1.43
CA ILE A 102 -6.22 -1.39 -0.41
C ILE A 102 -6.30 -2.77 -1.08
N LYS A 103 -7.18 -2.94 -2.08
CA LYS A 103 -7.30 -4.20 -2.84
C LYS A 103 -5.98 -4.63 -3.46
N ALA A 104 -5.16 -3.70 -3.95
CA ALA A 104 -3.86 -4.01 -4.54
C ALA A 104 -2.90 -4.63 -3.51
N VAL A 105 -2.87 -4.09 -2.29
CA VAL A 105 -2.06 -4.63 -1.19
C VAL A 105 -2.63 -5.95 -0.67
N LEU A 106 -3.94 -6.04 -0.42
CA LEU A 106 -4.60 -7.29 0.03
C LEU A 106 -4.35 -8.45 -0.95
N SER A 107 -4.35 -8.16 -2.26
CA SER A 107 -4.04 -9.17 -3.28
C SER A 107 -2.61 -9.69 -3.17
N LYS A 108 -1.65 -8.86 -2.75
CA LYS A 108 -0.27 -9.31 -2.50
C LYS A 108 -0.15 -10.08 -1.19
N LEU A 109 -0.84 -9.65 -0.14
CA LEU A 109 -0.92 -10.39 1.13
C LEU A 109 -1.50 -11.79 0.93
N TYR A 110 -2.56 -11.92 0.12
CA TYR A 110 -3.12 -13.19 -0.30
C TYR A 110 -2.14 -14.05 -1.08
N ASN A 111 -1.46 -13.49 -2.07
CA ASN A 111 -0.51 -14.24 -2.89
C ASN A 111 0.70 -14.73 -2.07
N ASN A 112 1.03 -14.06 -0.97
CA ASN A 112 2.05 -14.49 -0.01
C ASN A 112 1.53 -15.53 1.00
N GLY A 113 0.22 -15.86 0.98
CA GLY A 113 -0.38 -16.87 1.85
C GLY A 113 -0.82 -16.37 3.23
N TRP A 114 -0.74 -15.08 3.52
CA TRP A 114 -1.13 -14.52 4.82
C TRP A 114 -2.64 -14.33 4.98
N LEU A 115 -3.35 -14.17 3.86
CA LEU A 115 -4.82 -14.13 3.83
C LEU A 115 -5.34 -15.40 3.17
N LYS A 116 -6.33 -16.05 3.78
CA LYS A 116 -6.90 -17.32 3.31
C LYS A 116 -7.94 -17.13 2.22
N ASP A 117 -8.67 -16.03 2.26
CA ASP A 117 -9.79 -15.74 1.38
C ASP A 117 -9.66 -14.34 0.76
N ARG A 118 -10.49 -14.07 -0.26
CA ARG A 118 -10.49 -12.81 -1.01
C ARG A 118 -11.76 -12.01 -0.75
N PHE A 119 -12.10 -11.76 0.51
CA PHE A 119 -13.31 -11.01 0.90
C PHE A 119 -13.46 -9.64 0.20
N TRP A 120 -12.35 -8.98 -0.16
CA TRP A 120 -12.38 -7.67 -0.83
C TRP A 120 -12.75 -7.72 -2.33
N SER A 121 -12.73 -8.89 -2.96
CA SER A 121 -12.88 -9.03 -4.41
C SER A 121 -14.16 -8.38 -4.93
N ASN A 122 -15.29 -8.64 -4.28
CA ASN A 122 -16.63 -8.24 -4.71
C ASN A 122 -17.07 -6.84 -4.25
N ILE A 123 -16.28 -6.15 -3.42
CA ILE A 123 -16.64 -4.82 -2.91
C ILE A 123 -16.57 -3.79 -4.03
N GLN A 124 -17.65 -3.08 -4.30
CA GLN A 124 -17.69 -2.04 -5.33
C GLN A 124 -18.34 -0.77 -4.79
N ILE A 125 -17.74 0.37 -5.10
CA ILE A 125 -18.31 1.70 -4.84
C ILE A 125 -18.77 2.25 -6.18
N LYS A 126 -20.08 2.39 -6.36
CA LYS A 126 -20.67 3.02 -7.55
C LYS A 126 -20.54 4.53 -7.43
N ILE A 127 -20.14 5.17 -8.53
CA ILE A 127 -19.91 6.61 -8.58
C ILE A 127 -20.40 7.12 -9.93
N ASP A 128 -21.14 8.21 -9.88
CA ASP A 128 -21.50 8.95 -11.08
C ASP A 128 -20.26 9.66 -11.63
N LYS A 129 -19.96 9.37 -12.90
CA LYS A 129 -18.76 9.90 -13.54
C LYS A 129 -19.00 11.36 -13.93
N GLU A 130 -18.57 12.28 -13.10
CA GLU A 130 -18.49 13.69 -13.48
C GLU A 130 -17.36 13.90 -14.49
N VAL A 131 -17.71 14.29 -15.72
CA VAL A 131 -16.73 14.68 -16.73
C VAL A 131 -16.35 16.13 -16.47
N LYS A 132 -15.11 16.37 -16.04
CA LYS A 132 -14.56 17.73 -15.97
C LYS A 132 -14.62 18.35 -17.37
N LYS A 133 -15.33 19.47 -17.51
CA LYS A 133 -15.39 20.20 -18.78
C LYS A 133 -13.99 20.69 -19.14
N GLY A 134 -13.57 20.45 -20.38
CA GLY A 134 -12.34 21.02 -20.90
C GLY A 134 -12.40 22.55 -20.91
N ALA A 135 -11.24 23.19 -20.81
CA ALA A 135 -11.13 24.64 -20.96
C ALA A 135 -11.49 25.04 -22.41
N ARG A 136 -12.18 26.16 -22.57
CA ARG A 136 -12.42 26.77 -23.88
C ARG A 136 -11.27 27.71 -24.24
N GLU A 137 -11.09 27.99 -25.53
CA GLU A 137 -10.13 28.99 -25.99
C GLU A 137 -10.31 30.34 -25.29
N SER A 138 -11.57 30.79 -25.13
CA SER A 138 -11.90 32.00 -24.39
C SER A 138 -11.45 32.00 -22.92
N ASP A 139 -11.38 30.82 -22.29
CA ASP A 139 -10.93 30.69 -20.90
C ASP A 139 -9.40 30.83 -20.83
N ILE A 140 -8.69 30.34 -21.85
CA ILE A 140 -7.23 30.46 -21.98
C ILE A 140 -6.84 31.90 -22.29
N GLU A 141 -7.55 32.56 -23.19
CA GLU A 141 -7.33 33.98 -23.49
C GLU A 141 -7.51 34.86 -22.26
N LYS A 142 -8.58 34.64 -21.49
CA LYS A 142 -8.80 35.34 -20.21
C LYS A 142 -7.66 35.09 -19.23
N LEU A 143 -7.19 33.85 -19.12
CA LEU A 143 -6.06 33.52 -18.25
C LEU A 143 -4.79 34.27 -18.67
N LEU A 144 -4.48 34.31 -19.97
CA LEU A 144 -3.30 35.00 -20.50
C LEU A 144 -3.35 36.53 -20.30
N GLN A 145 -4.54 37.12 -20.31
CA GLN A 145 -4.75 38.55 -20.03
C GLN A 145 -4.50 38.91 -18.56
N LEU A 146 -4.69 37.97 -17.63
CA LEU A 146 -4.48 38.19 -16.19
C LEU A 146 -3.02 38.02 -15.77
N ILE A 147 -2.18 37.41 -16.61
CA ILE A 147 -0.77 37.20 -16.31
C ILE A 147 0.02 38.46 -16.68
N ASP A 148 0.77 39.00 -15.73
CA ASP A 148 1.71 40.09 -15.99
C ASP A 148 2.94 39.60 -16.76
N GLN A 149 2.87 39.72 -18.09
CA GLN A 149 3.91 39.32 -19.03
C GLN A 149 5.11 40.28 -19.06
N THR A 150 5.09 41.40 -18.32
CA THR A 150 6.26 42.27 -18.20
C THR A 150 7.31 41.67 -17.26
N THR A 151 6.92 40.70 -16.42
CA THR A 151 7.83 39.92 -15.58
C THR A 151 8.33 38.67 -16.31
N PHE A 152 9.55 38.25 -16.00
CA PHE A 152 10.09 36.98 -16.53
C PHE A 152 9.21 35.77 -16.18
N ILE A 153 8.69 35.71 -14.95
CA ILE A 153 7.84 34.60 -14.47
C ILE A 153 6.53 34.57 -15.26
N GLY A 154 5.86 35.72 -15.40
CA GLY A 154 4.60 35.79 -16.14
C GLY A 154 4.79 35.49 -17.63
N PHE A 155 5.87 35.98 -18.26
CA PHE A 155 6.19 35.61 -19.63
C PHE A 155 6.43 34.11 -19.80
N ARG A 156 7.20 33.48 -18.90
CA ARG A 156 7.44 32.03 -18.90
C ARG A 156 6.13 31.24 -18.78
N ASP A 157 5.26 31.64 -17.86
CA ASP A 157 4.01 30.94 -17.60
C ASP A 157 3.03 31.10 -18.78
N ALA A 158 2.95 32.30 -19.37
CA ALA A 158 2.17 32.55 -20.58
C ALA A 158 2.67 31.73 -21.78
N ALA A 159 3.99 31.65 -21.97
CA ALA A 159 4.59 30.81 -23.00
C ALA A 159 4.29 29.32 -22.77
N ALA A 160 4.41 28.83 -21.55
CA ALA A 160 4.10 27.45 -21.20
C ALA A 160 2.63 27.11 -21.46
N ILE A 161 1.70 28.00 -21.11
CA ILE A 161 0.26 27.85 -21.39
C ILE A 161 0.04 27.74 -22.90
N LYS A 162 0.63 28.64 -23.70
CA LYS A 162 0.49 28.59 -25.16
C LYS A 162 1.05 27.29 -25.76
N VAL A 163 2.22 26.84 -25.30
CA VAL A 163 2.84 25.60 -25.77
C VAL A 163 2.03 24.36 -25.39
N MET A 164 1.38 24.34 -24.22
CA MET A 164 0.52 23.22 -23.80
C MET A 164 -0.83 23.18 -24.53
N TYR A 165 -1.28 24.32 -25.08
CA TYR A 165 -2.54 24.42 -25.81
C TYR A 165 -2.42 24.09 -27.31
N ILE A 166 -1.27 24.44 -27.93
CA ILE A 166 -0.96 24.14 -29.34
C ILE A 166 -0.70 22.64 -29.52
#